data_AF-A0A7J3TD64-F1
#
_entry.id   AF-A0A7J3TD64-F1
#
_cell.length_a   1.000
_cell.length_b   1.000
_cell.length_c   1.000
_cell.angle_alpha   90.00
_cell.angle_beta   90.00
_cell.angle_gamma   90.00
#
_symmetry.space_group_name_H-M   'P 1'
#
loop_
_entity.id
_entity.type
_entity.pdbx_description
1 polymer ?
#
loop_
_entity_poly.entity_id
_entity_poly.type
_entity_poly.pdbx_seq_one_letter_code
_entity_poly.pdbx_strand_id
1 'polypeptide(L)'
;MTFTGDHVTISMGHHSYHVSWRVYMVTGTHLKQMHLTNISYRRIDTKYQNSAILRENNSYISLAEIFTFGTAMDASIAVKNLMKVNETYEIAFHMVSENHHSKFQLNGNYPMMDSLNENSMIPETGDAMIPSGDWSLTMGHVKVNWQDEMSIFHVGSVSTNPLSSSLILPFGPITLMGNETYSIDPV
;
A
#
# COMPACT_ATOMS: atom_id res chain seq x y z
N MET A 1 -3.10 -6.55 -15.54
CA MET A 1 -2.07 -6.36 -14.51
C MET A 1 -0.75 -6.83 -15.08
N THR A 2 0.31 -6.05 -14.90
CA THR A 2 1.66 -6.35 -15.38
C THR A 2 2.65 -6.17 -14.24
N PHE A 3 3.59 -7.10 -14.08
CA PHE A 3 4.69 -7.00 -13.10
C PHE A 3 5.91 -6.42 -13.80
N THR A 4 6.42 -5.28 -13.33
CA THR A 4 7.62 -4.64 -13.90
C THR A 4 8.55 -4.24 -12.77
N GLY A 5 9.63 -4.99 -12.58
CA GLY A 5 10.54 -4.77 -11.44
C GLY A 5 9.86 -5.06 -10.10
N ASP A 6 9.92 -4.07 -9.20
CA ASP A 6 9.36 -4.04 -7.84
C ASP A 6 7.97 -3.37 -7.78
N HIS A 7 7.30 -3.21 -8.93
CA HIS A 7 5.99 -2.58 -9.01
C HIS A 7 4.99 -3.42 -9.80
N VAL A 8 3.73 -3.29 -9.41
CA VAL A 8 2.58 -3.95 -10.05
C VAL A 8 1.71 -2.89 -10.70
N THR A 9 1.61 -2.93 -12.02
CA THR A 9 0.72 -2.04 -12.76
C THR A 9 -0.66 -2.67 -12.90
N ILE A 10 -1.68 -1.98 -12.41
CA ILE A 10 -3.09 -2.35 -12.53
C ILE A 10 -3.76 -1.35 -13.47
N SER A 11 -4.32 -1.85 -14.56
CA SER A 11 -5.07 -1.02 -15.51
C SER A 11 -6.56 -1.29 -15.35
N MET A 12 -7.34 -0.23 -15.16
CA MET A 12 -8.81 -0.26 -15.06
C MET A 12 -9.39 0.79 -16.01
N GLY A 13 -10.13 0.35 -17.03
CA GLY A 13 -10.63 1.23 -18.08
C GLY A 13 -9.48 1.91 -18.85
N HIS A 14 -9.41 3.25 -18.77
CA HIS A 14 -8.37 4.08 -19.38
C HIS A 14 -7.33 4.61 -18.37
N HIS A 15 -7.31 4.05 -17.14
CA HIS A 15 -6.40 4.47 -16.08
C HIS A 15 -5.43 3.35 -15.71
N SER A 16 -4.20 3.72 -15.37
CA SER A 16 -3.17 2.83 -14.85
C SER A 16 -2.73 3.29 -13.46
N TYR A 17 -2.60 2.32 -12.56
CA TYR A 17 -2.15 2.51 -11.19
C TYR A 17 -0.93 1.64 -10.95
N HIS A 18 0.15 2.23 -10.46
CA HIS A 18 1.34 1.52 -10.00
C HIS A 18 1.20 1.28 -8.50
N VAL A 19 1.14 0.01 -8.12
CA VAL A 19 1.01 -0.43 -6.74
C VAL A 19 2.29 -1.13 -6.32
N SER A 20 2.75 -0.85 -5.11
CA SER A 20 3.93 -1.49 -4.51
C SER A 20 3.85 -1.43 -2.99
N TRP A 21 4.41 -2.41 -2.33
CA TRP A 21 4.68 -2.33 -0.90
C TRP A 21 6.12 -1.92 -0.64
N ARG A 22 6.33 -1.13 0.41
CA ARG A 22 7.65 -0.74 0.87
C ARG A 22 7.82 -1.15 2.31
N VAL A 23 8.97 -1.72 2.64
CA VAL A 23 9.29 -2.14 4.01
C VAL A 23 10.46 -1.33 4.53
N TYR A 24 10.27 -0.75 5.70
CA TYR A 24 11.24 0.07 6.41
C TYR A 24 11.60 -0.65 7.71
N MET A 25 12.90 -0.83 7.97
CA MET A 25 13.39 -1.28 9.26
C MET A 25 13.50 -0.08 10.20
N VAL A 26 12.94 -0.20 11.40
CA VAL A 26 12.98 0.83 12.45
C VAL A 26 14.27 0.69 13.24
N THR A 27 15.17 1.67 13.12
CA THR A 27 16.48 1.69 13.79
C THR A 27 16.58 2.90 14.72
N GLY A 28 16.16 2.72 15.98
CA GLY A 28 15.99 3.83 16.92
C GLY A 28 14.91 4.80 16.44
N THR A 29 15.29 6.02 16.07
CA THR A 29 14.37 7.05 15.53
C THR A 29 14.36 7.13 14.00
N HIS A 30 15.08 6.26 13.30
CA HIS A 30 15.23 6.31 11.85
C HIS A 30 14.53 5.14 11.16
N LEU A 31 13.88 5.44 10.04
CA LEU A 31 13.37 4.44 9.10
C LEU A 31 14.39 4.19 8.00
N LYS A 32 14.83 2.94 7.87
CA LYS A 32 15.72 2.50 6.79
C LYS A 32 14.94 1.67 5.80
N GLN A 33 14.74 2.18 4.58
CA GLN A 33 14.08 1.42 3.52
C GLN A 33 14.91 0.16 3.19
N MET A 34 14.22 -0.98 3.14
CA MET A 34 14.83 -2.26 2.81
C MET A 34 14.83 -2.44 1.30
N HIS A 35 16.02 -2.47 0.71
CA HIS A 35 16.18 -2.75 -0.72
C HIS A 35 16.19 -4.26 -0.95
N LEU A 36 15.34 -4.72 -1.86
CA LEU A 36 15.17 -6.13 -2.21
C LEU A 36 15.84 -6.39 -3.57
N THR A 37 16.45 -7.56 -3.74
CA THR A 37 17.27 -7.84 -4.93
C THR A 37 16.82 -9.07 -5.68
N ASN A 38 16.15 -10.01 -5.01
CA ASN A 38 15.71 -11.27 -5.62
C ASN A 38 14.21 -11.21 -5.87
N ILE A 39 13.81 -10.90 -7.09
CA ILE A 39 12.41 -10.73 -7.49
C ILE A 39 11.97 -11.94 -8.31
N SER A 40 10.82 -12.50 -7.96
CA SER A 40 10.17 -13.57 -8.73
C SER A 40 8.66 -13.43 -8.70
N TYR A 41 7.98 -13.86 -9.76
CA TYR A 41 6.53 -13.78 -9.85
C TYR A 41 5.91 -15.17 -10.03
N ARG A 42 4.68 -15.35 -9.54
CA ARG A 42 3.88 -16.55 -9.77
C ARG A 42 2.41 -16.19 -9.93
N ARG A 43 1.79 -16.65 -11.01
CA ARG A 43 0.33 -16.65 -11.18
C ARG A 43 -0.26 -17.95 -10.65
N ILE A 44 -1.38 -17.86 -9.95
CA ILE A 44 -2.22 -18.99 -9.56
C ILE A 44 -3.60 -18.73 -10.16
N ASP A 45 -3.97 -19.53 -11.15
CA ASP A 45 -5.27 -19.44 -11.82
C ASP A 45 -5.91 -20.82 -11.83
N THR A 46 -6.87 -20.99 -10.93
CA THR A 46 -7.63 -22.23 -10.73
C THR A 46 -9.10 -21.88 -10.51
N LYS A 47 -9.98 -22.89 -10.59
CA LYS A 47 -11.40 -22.71 -10.25
C LYS A 47 -11.69 -22.21 -8.83
N TYR A 48 -10.71 -22.24 -7.93
CA TYR A 48 -10.86 -21.84 -6.52
C TYR A 48 -10.05 -20.61 -6.14
N GLN A 49 -9.12 -20.19 -7.01
CA GLN A 49 -8.18 -19.12 -6.68
C GLN A 49 -7.72 -18.46 -7.95
N ASN A 50 -7.84 -17.13 -7.96
CA ASN A 50 -7.29 -16.28 -8.98
C ASN A 50 -6.40 -15.26 -8.28
N SER A 51 -5.09 -15.50 -8.25
CA SER A 51 -4.15 -14.64 -7.54
C SER A 51 -2.82 -14.51 -8.29
N ALA A 52 -2.09 -13.43 -8.04
CA ALA A 52 -0.72 -13.26 -8.47
C ALA A 52 0.16 -12.89 -7.28
N ILE A 53 1.36 -13.45 -7.23
CA ILE A 53 2.28 -13.29 -6.12
C ILE A 53 3.59 -12.73 -6.65
N LEU A 54 4.02 -11.60 -6.12
CA LEU A 54 5.37 -11.05 -6.29
C LEU A 54 6.16 -11.41 -5.02
N ARG A 55 7.26 -12.14 -5.19
CA ARG A 55 8.14 -12.52 -4.08
C ARG A 55 9.45 -11.80 -4.21
N GLU A 56 9.87 -11.19 -3.13
CA GLU A 56 11.07 -10.37 -3.06
C GLU A 56 11.84 -10.71 -1.81
N ASN A 57 13.17 -10.70 -1.85
CA ASN A 57 13.97 -10.89 -0.64
C ASN A 57 15.35 -10.27 -0.73
N ASN A 58 15.97 -10.16 0.44
CA ASN A 58 17.40 -9.93 0.64
C ASN A 58 17.89 -10.80 1.83
N SER A 59 19.06 -10.51 2.39
CA SER A 59 19.61 -11.26 3.54
C SER A 59 18.88 -11.04 4.87
N TYR A 60 18.01 -10.02 4.96
CA TYR A 60 17.35 -9.57 6.18
C TYR A 60 15.86 -9.94 6.21
N ILE A 61 15.18 -9.82 5.06
CA ILE A 61 13.74 -10.00 4.96
C ILE A 61 13.35 -10.76 3.69
N SER A 62 12.21 -11.46 3.75
CA SER A 62 11.51 -11.98 2.58
C SER A 62 10.08 -11.47 2.57
N LEU A 63 9.65 -10.98 1.41
CA LEU A 63 8.31 -10.46 1.17
C LEU A 63 7.56 -11.35 0.18
N ALA A 64 6.25 -11.37 0.32
CA ALA A 64 5.33 -11.82 -0.71
C ALA A 64 4.17 -10.82 -0.80
N GLU A 65 4.12 -10.06 -1.88
CA GLU A 65 2.92 -9.29 -2.23
C GLU A 65 1.95 -10.21 -2.95
N ILE A 66 0.69 -10.22 -2.53
CA ILE A 66 -0.33 -11.16 -3.01
C ILE A 66 -1.53 -10.34 -3.48
N PHE A 67 -1.83 -10.43 -4.76
CA PHE A 67 -2.99 -9.81 -5.37
C PHE A 67 -4.03 -10.89 -5.66
N THR A 68 -5.20 -10.83 -5.03
CA THR A 68 -6.29 -11.80 -5.25
C THR A 68 -7.44 -11.12 -5.98
N PHE A 69 -7.95 -11.77 -7.03
CA PHE A 69 -8.95 -11.20 -7.94
C PHE A 69 -10.32 -11.86 -7.73
N GLY A 70 -11.29 -11.08 -7.27
CA GLY A 70 -12.70 -11.45 -7.17
C GLY A 70 -13.60 -10.36 -7.72
N THR A 71 -14.63 -9.97 -6.96
CA THR A 71 -15.45 -8.77 -7.25
C THR A 71 -14.72 -7.46 -6.92
N ALA A 72 -13.71 -7.55 -6.07
CA ALA A 72 -12.70 -6.53 -5.78
C ALA A 72 -11.31 -7.16 -5.94
N MET A 73 -10.25 -6.39 -5.68
CA MET A 73 -8.89 -6.89 -5.69
C MET A 73 -8.28 -6.67 -4.31
N ASP A 74 -8.01 -7.76 -3.60
CA ASP A 74 -7.29 -7.72 -2.33
C ASP A 74 -5.79 -7.60 -2.64
N ALA A 75 -5.09 -6.68 -1.98
CA ALA A 75 -3.67 -6.44 -2.20
C ALA A 75 -2.91 -6.62 -0.89
N SER A 76 -2.59 -7.87 -0.56
CA SER A 76 -1.94 -8.24 0.68
C SER A 76 -0.41 -8.24 0.61
N ILE A 77 0.24 -8.17 1.76
CA ILE A 77 1.67 -8.44 1.91
C ILE A 77 1.92 -9.39 3.07
N ALA A 78 2.84 -10.34 2.88
CA ALA A 78 3.46 -11.10 3.96
C ALA A 78 4.93 -10.74 4.09
N VAL A 79 5.36 -10.36 5.30
CA VAL A 79 6.73 -9.96 5.64
C VAL A 79 7.32 -10.98 6.60
N LYS A 80 8.44 -11.59 6.21
CA LYS A 80 9.20 -12.53 7.05
C LYS A 80 10.54 -11.95 7.46
N ASN A 81 10.83 -11.96 8.76
CA ASN A 81 12.15 -11.63 9.30
C ASN A 81 13.09 -12.83 9.11
N LEU A 82 14.16 -12.66 8.33
CA LEU A 82 15.18 -13.71 8.12
C LEU A 82 16.34 -13.62 9.12
N MET A 83 16.38 -12.57 9.94
CA MET A 83 17.39 -12.43 10.98
C MET A 83 17.08 -13.34 12.18
N LYS A 84 18.09 -13.59 13.01
CA LYS A 84 17.93 -14.38 14.26
C LYS A 84 17.46 -13.55 15.45
N VAL A 85 17.41 -12.24 15.29
CA VAL A 85 17.05 -11.27 16.34
C VAL A 85 15.70 -10.65 16.01
N ASN A 86 15.06 -10.08 17.04
CA ASN A 86 13.82 -9.35 16.89
C ASN A 86 14.09 -8.04 16.16
N GLU A 87 13.27 -7.75 15.16
CA GLU A 87 13.36 -6.52 14.39
C GLU A 87 12.00 -5.88 14.27
N THR A 88 12.00 -4.54 14.21
CA THR A 88 10.77 -3.77 14.06
C THR A 88 10.70 -3.19 12.67
N TYR A 89 9.55 -3.34 12.04
CA TYR A 89 9.31 -2.90 10.67
C TYR A 89 8.10 -1.96 10.60
N GLU A 90 8.17 -1.00 9.69
CA GLU A 90 7.03 -0.21 9.22
C GLU A 90 6.83 -0.56 7.74
N ILE A 91 5.60 -0.84 7.34
CA ILE A 91 5.26 -1.36 6.02
C ILE A 91 4.27 -0.40 5.37
N ALA A 92 4.60 0.14 4.21
CA ALA A 92 3.77 1.12 3.53
C ALA A 92 3.20 0.57 2.22
N PHE A 93 1.89 0.69 2.04
CA PHE A 93 1.24 0.50 0.75
C PHE A 93 1.35 1.81 -0.04
N HIS A 94 1.92 1.71 -1.24
CA HIS A 94 2.05 2.84 -2.17
C HIS A 94 1.22 2.57 -3.41
N MET A 95 0.43 3.56 -3.81
CA MET A 95 -0.27 3.56 -5.09
C MET A 95 -0.04 4.90 -5.80
N VAL A 96 0.29 4.85 -7.09
CA VAL A 96 0.47 6.04 -7.94
C VAL A 96 -0.39 5.90 -9.19
N SER A 97 -1.28 6.86 -9.44
CA SER A 97 -2.00 6.98 -10.72
C SER A 97 -1.18 7.79 -11.72
N GLU A 98 -1.15 7.36 -12.98
CA GLU A 98 -0.55 8.09 -14.11
C GLU A 98 -1.37 9.33 -14.53
N ASN A 99 -2.56 9.52 -13.96
CA ASN A 99 -3.42 10.66 -14.24
C ASN A 99 -3.68 11.46 -12.96
N HIS A 100 -3.80 12.79 -13.12
CA HIS A 100 -4.23 13.67 -12.04
C HIS A 100 -5.68 13.35 -11.63
N HIS A 101 -5.87 13.11 -10.34
CA HIS A 101 -7.17 13.07 -9.69
C HIS A 101 -7.28 14.24 -8.70
N SER A 102 -8.19 15.17 -8.98
CA SER A 102 -8.47 16.34 -8.14
C SER A 102 -9.54 16.08 -7.06
N LYS A 103 -10.02 14.84 -6.93
CA LYS A 103 -11.07 14.50 -5.98
C LYS A 103 -10.74 13.19 -5.28
N PHE A 104 -10.73 13.25 -3.95
CA PHE A 104 -10.62 12.10 -3.09
C PHE A 104 -11.83 12.05 -2.17
N GLN A 105 -12.24 10.86 -1.76
CA GLN A 105 -13.27 10.71 -0.73
C GLN A 105 -12.73 9.81 0.36
N LEU A 106 -12.60 10.36 1.57
CA LEU A 106 -12.25 9.60 2.76
C LEU A 106 -13.52 9.11 3.44
N ASN A 107 -13.52 7.87 3.91
CA ASN A 107 -14.54 7.38 4.84
C ASN A 107 -13.86 6.89 6.12
N GLY A 108 -14.40 7.31 7.26
CA GLY A 108 -13.73 7.17 8.54
C GLY A 108 -14.54 7.69 9.73
N ASN A 109 -13.88 7.75 10.88
CA ASN A 109 -14.37 8.43 12.08
C ASN A 109 -14.53 9.94 11.85
N TYR A 110 -13.77 10.49 10.89
CA TYR A 110 -13.92 11.85 10.39
C TYR A 110 -14.26 11.77 8.91
N PRO A 111 -15.52 11.45 8.53
CA PRO A 111 -15.91 11.38 7.12
C PRO A 111 -15.86 12.79 6.54
N MET A 112 -14.69 13.20 6.04
CA MET A 112 -14.50 14.44 5.30
C MET A 112 -14.69 14.11 3.83
N MET A 113 -15.81 14.60 3.28
CA MET A 113 -15.96 14.70 1.84
C MET A 113 -15.11 15.89 1.38
N ASP A 114 -13.79 15.74 1.40
CA ASP A 114 -12.89 16.76 0.86
C ASP A 114 -12.97 16.70 -0.67
N SER A 115 -13.94 17.42 -1.23
CA SER A 115 -13.73 17.93 -2.58
C SER A 115 -12.53 18.86 -2.48
N LEU A 116 -11.38 18.47 -3.03
CA LEU A 116 -10.24 19.37 -3.14
C LEU A 116 -10.56 20.63 -3.98
N ASN A 117 -11.74 20.68 -4.60
CA ASN A 117 -12.32 21.89 -5.17
C ASN A 117 -13.63 22.24 -4.47
N GLU A 118 -13.56 23.10 -3.46
CA GLU A 118 -14.09 24.49 -3.56
C GLU A 118 -13.95 25.30 -2.26
N ASN A 119 -13.71 24.68 -1.08
CA ASN A 119 -13.59 25.43 0.19
C ASN A 119 -12.70 24.79 1.28
N SER A 120 -11.90 23.76 0.97
CA SER A 120 -10.98 23.13 1.93
C SER A 120 -9.53 23.38 1.53
N MET A 121 -8.65 23.60 2.51
CA MET A 121 -7.29 24.18 2.40
C MET A 121 -6.24 23.28 1.72
N ILE A 122 -6.54 22.67 0.58
CA ILE A 122 -5.55 21.91 -0.20
C ILE A 122 -5.62 22.41 -1.65
N PRO A 123 -4.59 23.08 -2.18
CA PRO A 123 -4.58 23.57 -3.56
C PRO A 123 -4.74 22.42 -4.57
N GLU A 124 -5.11 22.74 -5.81
CA GLU A 124 -5.16 21.81 -6.97
C GLU A 124 -3.87 20.97 -7.15
N THR A 125 -2.78 21.40 -6.52
CA THR A 125 -1.61 20.59 -6.18
C THR A 125 -1.40 20.63 -4.68
N GLY A 126 -1.42 19.48 -4.02
CA GLY A 126 -1.32 19.48 -2.57
C GLY A 126 -1.18 18.09 -1.97
N ASP A 127 -0.59 18.10 -0.78
CA ASP A 127 -0.47 16.94 0.10
C ASP A 127 -1.57 17.04 1.16
N ALA A 128 -2.32 15.96 1.36
CA ALA A 128 -3.31 15.83 2.41
C ALA A 128 -2.96 14.63 3.29
N MET A 129 -3.13 14.79 4.60
CA MET A 129 -2.94 13.70 5.56
C MET A 129 -4.23 12.89 5.69
N ILE A 130 -4.09 11.58 5.84
CA ILE A 130 -5.19 10.65 6.12
C ILE A 130 -5.09 10.28 7.60
N PRO A 131 -5.98 10.77 8.48
CA PRO A 131 -5.93 10.47 9.91
C PRO A 131 -6.09 8.97 10.21
N SER A 132 -5.53 8.48 11.32
CA SER A 132 -5.68 7.09 11.80
C SER A 132 -7.12 6.60 11.95
N GLY A 133 -8.08 7.53 12.11
CA GLY A 133 -9.49 7.21 12.24
C GLY A 133 -10.19 6.84 10.94
N ASP A 134 -9.53 7.02 9.79
CA ASP A 134 -10.09 6.72 8.48
C ASP A 134 -9.64 5.35 8.00
N TRP A 135 -10.50 4.70 7.21
CA TRP A 135 -10.30 3.31 6.80
C TRP A 135 -10.54 3.07 5.32
N SER A 136 -10.97 4.07 4.56
CA SER A 136 -11.00 3.93 3.10
C SER A 136 -10.83 5.27 2.40
N LEU A 137 -10.23 5.22 1.22
CA LEU A 137 -10.07 6.34 0.31
C LEU A 137 -10.49 5.94 -1.09
N THR A 138 -11.33 6.77 -1.71
CA THR A 138 -11.61 6.70 -3.16
C THR A 138 -10.74 7.72 -3.89
N MET A 139 -9.95 7.26 -4.87
CA MET A 139 -9.15 8.06 -5.80
C MET A 139 -9.55 7.69 -7.23
N GLY A 140 -10.23 8.61 -7.93
CA GLY A 140 -10.71 8.35 -9.29
C GLY A 140 -11.67 7.16 -9.34
N HIS A 141 -11.24 6.07 -9.99
CA HIS A 141 -12.02 4.83 -10.13
C HIS A 141 -11.63 3.73 -9.15
N VAL A 142 -10.65 3.99 -8.28
CA VAL A 142 -10.17 3.01 -7.29
C VAL A 142 -10.63 3.44 -5.91
N LYS A 143 -11.17 2.48 -5.16
CA LYS A 143 -11.39 2.60 -3.72
C LYS A 143 -10.43 1.64 -3.04
N VAL A 144 -9.65 2.16 -2.09
CA VAL A 144 -8.78 1.37 -1.22
C VAL A 144 -9.39 1.35 0.18
N ASN A 145 -9.47 0.19 0.80
CA ASN A 145 -9.99 -0.03 2.14
C ASN A 145 -8.93 -0.74 3.00
N TRP A 146 -8.76 -0.30 4.24
CA TRP A 146 -7.82 -0.88 5.19
C TRP A 146 -8.45 -0.99 6.58
N GLN A 147 -9.77 -1.09 6.64
CA GLN A 147 -10.54 -1.16 7.89
C GLN A 147 -10.05 -2.26 8.84
N ASP A 148 -9.68 -3.42 8.31
CA ASP A 148 -9.21 -4.54 9.11
C ASP A 148 -7.80 -4.30 9.70
N GLU A 149 -7.06 -3.34 9.14
CA GLU A 149 -5.68 -2.98 9.52
C GLU A 149 -5.59 -1.68 10.34
N MET A 150 -6.73 -1.14 10.77
CA MET A 150 -6.78 0.13 11.53
C MET A 150 -5.96 0.10 12.82
N SER A 151 -5.80 -1.06 13.45
CA SER A 151 -5.02 -1.17 14.70
C SER A 151 -3.54 -0.89 14.52
N ILE A 152 -3.02 -1.05 13.29
CA ILE A 152 -1.63 -0.81 12.94
C ILE A 152 -1.47 0.37 11.98
N PHE A 153 -2.56 0.99 11.54
CA PHE A 153 -2.54 2.22 10.76
C PHE A 153 -2.42 3.44 11.67
N HIS A 154 -1.57 4.40 11.30
CA HIS A 154 -1.32 5.60 12.11
C HIS A 154 -1.66 6.89 11.38
N VAL A 155 -1.06 7.11 10.22
CA VAL A 155 -1.34 8.29 9.41
C VAL A 155 -0.91 8.04 7.99
N GLY A 156 -1.82 8.19 7.04
CA GLY A 156 -1.52 8.11 5.62
C GLY A 156 -1.31 9.48 5.02
N SER A 157 -0.99 9.49 3.73
CA SER A 157 -0.99 10.71 2.94
C SER A 157 -1.48 10.45 1.54
N VAL A 158 -2.19 11.42 0.99
CA VAL A 158 -2.47 11.51 -0.44
C VAL A 158 -1.81 12.77 -0.98
N SER A 159 -1.19 12.68 -2.14
CA SER A 159 -0.65 13.85 -2.83
C SER A 159 -1.13 13.86 -4.27
N THR A 160 -1.34 15.05 -4.81
CA THR A 160 -1.76 15.21 -6.20
C THR A 160 -1.00 16.35 -6.87
N ASN A 161 -0.58 16.11 -8.10
CA ASN A 161 0.01 17.10 -8.99
C ASN A 161 -0.60 16.94 -10.40
N PRO A 162 -0.34 17.84 -11.36
CA PRO A 162 -0.98 17.80 -12.66
C PRO A 162 -0.67 16.55 -13.50
N LEU A 163 0.35 15.78 -13.12
CA LEU A 163 0.78 14.57 -13.83
C LEU A 163 0.33 13.28 -13.13
N SER A 164 0.08 13.30 -11.83
CA SER A 164 -0.11 12.08 -11.05
C SER A 164 -0.78 12.35 -9.71
N SER A 165 -1.39 11.31 -9.16
CA SER A 165 -1.84 11.28 -7.77
C SER A 165 -1.21 10.08 -7.06
N SER A 166 -0.78 10.25 -5.82
CA SER A 166 -0.19 9.18 -5.02
C SER A 166 -0.89 9.02 -3.68
N LEU A 167 -0.99 7.77 -3.24
CA LEU A 167 -1.50 7.36 -1.94
C LEU A 167 -0.40 6.58 -1.22
N ILE A 168 -0.17 6.91 0.04
CA ILE A 168 0.75 6.19 0.93
C ILE A 168 -0.01 5.85 2.22
N LEU A 169 -0.06 4.57 2.56
CA LEU A 169 -0.68 4.06 3.78
C LEU A 169 0.36 3.26 4.57
N PRO A 170 0.97 3.82 5.63
CA PRO A 170 1.89 3.11 6.48
C PRO A 170 1.16 2.30 7.57
N PHE A 171 1.66 1.10 7.81
CA PHE A 171 1.19 0.13 8.79
C PHE A 171 2.35 -0.33 9.66
N GLY A 172 2.15 -0.33 10.97
CA GLY A 172 3.16 -0.63 11.98
C GLY A 172 3.37 0.54 12.93
N PRO A 173 4.41 0.49 13.79
CA PRO A 173 5.51 -0.49 13.77
C PRO A 173 5.07 -1.90 14.20
N ILE A 174 5.72 -2.92 13.62
CA ILE A 174 5.47 -4.34 13.91
C ILE A 174 6.80 -5.01 14.25
N THR A 175 6.90 -5.59 15.45
CA THR A 175 8.09 -6.34 15.86
C THR A 175 7.95 -7.81 15.50
N LEU A 176 8.89 -8.33 14.71
CA LEU A 176 8.95 -9.73 14.30
C LEU A 176 10.16 -10.42 14.92
N MET A 177 9.94 -11.54 15.59
CA MET A 177 10.99 -12.46 16.01
C MET A 177 11.69 -13.08 14.81
N GLY A 178 12.87 -13.65 15.04
CA GLY A 178 13.60 -14.32 13.96
C GLY A 178 12.81 -15.47 13.36
N ASN A 179 12.67 -15.48 12.03
CA ASN A 179 11.83 -16.38 11.22
C ASN A 179 10.32 -16.21 11.37
N GLU A 180 9.85 -15.22 12.13
CA GLU A 180 8.42 -14.89 12.20
C GLU A 180 7.95 -14.22 10.89
N THR A 181 6.70 -14.47 10.56
CA THR A 181 6.01 -13.88 9.41
C THR A 181 4.78 -13.13 9.91
N TYR A 182 4.55 -11.93 9.40
CA TYR A 182 3.34 -11.14 9.61
C TYR A 182 2.70 -10.79 8.27
N SER A 183 1.37 -10.74 8.22
CA SER A 183 0.63 -10.34 7.02
C SER A 183 -0.23 -9.10 7.28
N ILE A 184 -0.35 -8.26 6.25
CA ILE A 184 -1.26 -7.13 6.19
C ILE A 184 -2.14 -7.35 4.96
N ASP A 185 -3.45 -7.26 5.15
CA ASP A 185 -4.45 -7.61 4.15
C ASP A 185 -5.44 -6.45 3.89
N PRO A 186 -5.02 -5.32 3.29
CA PRO A 186 -5.95 -4.29 2.87
C PRO A 186 -6.76 -4.76 1.64
N VAL A 187 -8.02 -4.30 1.56
CA VAL A 187 -9.06 -4.72 0.61
C VAL A 187 -9.41 -3.60 -0.38
#